data_AF-A0A0W7X351-F1
#
_entry.id   AF-A0A0W7X351-F1
#
_cell.length_a   1.000
_cell.length_b   1.000
_cell.length_c   1.000
_cell.angle_alpha   90.00
_cell.angle_beta   90.00
_cell.angle_gamma   90.00
#
_symmetry.space_group_name_H-M   'P 1'
#
loop_
_entity.id
_entity.type
_entity.pdbx_description
1 polymer ?
#
loop_
_entity_poly.entity_id
_entity_poly.type
_entity_poly.pdbx_seq_one_letter_code
_entity_poly.pdbx_strand_id
1 'polypeptide(L)'
;MDDGQWVTAVSRIGDPGVRAALVVQCGLDWVRPHRLGLRNAVDEALIDAQSRADAAPQITRVLLHNLPAAVGDGPEGKAMARSFAEWNHRLAAYAALLSVPPPRVERLIIEGGEAGASLPDMVDVLVDGCWSDAPRTETVLRIVSSPGVTTPLTSYDVNLDGPFSDADPSVHM
;
A
#
# COMPACT_ATOMS: atom_id res chain seq x y z
N MET A 1 9.71 -9.14 6.75
CA MET A 1 10.96 -8.42 6.46
C MET A 1 11.25 -7.48 7.62
N ASP A 2 12.50 -7.37 8.04
CA ASP A 2 12.92 -6.33 8.99
C ASP A 2 13.13 -4.97 8.30
N ASP A 3 13.38 -3.92 9.07
CA ASP A 3 13.54 -2.54 8.58
C ASP A 3 14.72 -2.41 7.60
N GLY A 4 15.84 -3.08 7.87
CA GLY A 4 17.02 -3.02 7.01
C GLY A 4 16.79 -3.70 5.66
N GLN A 5 16.10 -4.84 5.67
CA GLN A 5 15.63 -5.52 4.47
C GLN A 5 14.67 -4.64 3.67
N TRP A 6 13.75 -3.94 4.33
CA TRP A 6 12.83 -3.02 3.68
C TRP A 6 13.54 -1.84 3.02
N VAL A 7 14.44 -1.16 3.74
CA VAL A 7 15.21 -0.04 3.20
C VAL A 7 16.02 -0.47 1.98
N THR A 8 16.70 -1.62 2.07
CA THR A 8 17.49 -2.17 0.96
C THR A 8 16.61 -2.54 -0.24
N ALA A 9 15.45 -3.15 -0.01
CA ALA A 9 14.59 -3.59 -1.09
C ALA A 9 13.93 -2.41 -1.80
N VAL A 10 13.50 -1.39 -1.05
CA VAL A 10 12.89 -0.18 -1.61
C VAL A 10 13.90 0.70 -2.34
N SER A 11 15.14 0.78 -1.89
CA SER A 11 16.17 1.58 -2.59
C SER A 11 16.42 1.09 -4.02
N ARG A 12 16.13 -0.19 -4.32
CA ARG A 12 16.25 -0.75 -5.67
C ARG A 12 15.29 -0.11 -6.66
N ILE A 13 14.15 0.39 -6.20
CA ILE A 13 13.14 1.06 -7.06
C ILE A 13 13.72 2.34 -7.67
N GLY A 14 14.66 2.98 -6.98
CA GLY A 14 15.35 4.18 -7.46
C GLY A 14 16.27 3.96 -8.66
N ASP A 15 16.64 2.71 -8.98
CA ASP A 15 17.53 2.41 -10.11
C ASP A 15 16.89 2.83 -11.45
N PRO A 16 17.58 3.62 -12.30
CA PRO A 16 17.07 4.07 -13.60
C PRO A 16 16.63 2.95 -14.55
N GLY A 17 17.17 1.73 -14.41
CA GLY A 17 16.80 0.57 -15.22
C GLY A 17 15.47 -0.07 -14.83
N VAL A 18 14.90 0.28 -13.66
CA VAL A 18 13.63 -0.28 -13.18
C VAL A 18 12.47 0.26 -14.01
N ARG A 19 11.73 -0.66 -14.61
CA ARG A 19 10.53 -0.38 -15.44
C ARG A 19 9.22 -0.55 -14.67
N ALA A 20 9.20 -1.45 -13.69
CA ALA A 20 8.04 -1.65 -12.82
C ALA A 20 8.50 -2.09 -11.43
N ALA A 21 7.68 -1.80 -10.42
CA ALA A 21 7.88 -2.24 -9.06
C ALA A 21 6.58 -2.76 -8.46
N LEU A 22 6.68 -3.84 -7.69
CA LEU A 22 5.61 -4.41 -6.88
C LEU A 22 5.99 -4.27 -5.41
N VAL A 23 5.14 -3.63 -4.62
CA VAL A 23 5.35 -3.42 -3.18
C VAL A 23 4.16 -3.98 -2.41
N VAL A 24 4.38 -4.96 -1.55
CA VAL A 24 3.34 -5.57 -0.71
C VAL A 24 3.62 -5.26 0.74
N GLN A 25 2.71 -4.55 1.41
CA GLN A 25 2.81 -4.17 2.82
C GLN A 25 1.53 -4.60 3.55
N CYS A 26 1.31 -5.92 3.60
CA CYS A 26 0.14 -6.53 4.21
C CYS A 26 0.42 -7.11 5.61
N GLY A 27 1.69 -7.11 6.04
CA GLY A 27 2.08 -7.52 7.38
C GLY A 27 1.47 -6.62 8.45
N LEU A 28 0.99 -7.24 9.54
CA LEU A 28 0.37 -6.53 10.66
C LEU A 28 1.28 -5.48 11.32
N ASP A 29 2.60 -5.67 11.24
CA ASP A 29 3.57 -4.72 11.77
C ASP A 29 3.44 -3.33 11.13
N TRP A 30 3.00 -3.24 9.87
CA TRP A 30 2.85 -1.99 9.15
C TRP A 30 1.84 -1.02 9.76
N VAL A 31 0.86 -1.52 10.52
CA VAL A 31 -0.12 -0.66 11.20
C VAL A 31 0.35 -0.23 12.58
N ARG A 32 1.47 -0.76 13.08
CA ARG A 32 2.00 -0.35 14.39
C ARG A 32 2.55 1.08 14.33
N PRO A 33 2.26 1.93 15.33
CA PRO A 33 2.70 3.33 15.32
C PRO A 33 4.21 3.53 15.17
N HIS A 34 5.02 2.63 15.74
CA HIS A 34 6.49 2.74 15.67
C HIS A 34 7.05 2.59 14.25
N ARG A 35 6.29 2.04 13.30
CA ARG A 35 6.68 1.91 11.89
C ARG A 35 6.47 3.18 11.07
N LEU A 36 6.00 4.27 11.66
CA LEU A 36 5.75 5.53 10.95
C LEU A 36 6.98 6.00 10.14
N GLY A 37 8.17 5.97 10.74
CA GLY A 37 9.40 6.36 10.05
C GLY A 37 9.67 5.51 8.79
N LEU A 38 9.53 4.19 8.91
CA LEU A 38 9.69 3.28 7.78
C LEU A 38 8.62 3.53 6.70
N ARG A 39 7.36 3.71 7.08
CA ARG A 39 6.27 4.04 6.12
C ARG A 39 6.58 5.31 5.34
N ASN A 40 7.09 6.35 6.01
CA ASN A 40 7.45 7.60 5.38
C ASN A 40 8.60 7.40 4.39
N ALA A 41 9.64 6.67 4.78
CA ALA A 41 10.77 6.37 3.89
C ALA A 41 10.36 5.56 2.65
N VAL A 42 9.43 4.61 2.81
CA VAL A 42 8.87 3.89 1.66
C VAL A 42 8.06 4.83 0.78
N ASP A 43 7.16 5.63 1.35
CA ASP A 43 6.34 6.58 0.58
C ASP A 43 7.22 7.58 -0.21
N GLU A 44 8.26 8.13 0.41
CA GLU A 44 9.23 9.04 -0.21
C GLU A 44 9.97 8.36 -1.38
N ALA A 45 10.47 7.15 -1.20
CA ALA A 45 11.16 6.44 -2.29
C ALA A 45 10.24 6.13 -3.48
N LEU A 46 8.96 5.83 -3.24
CA LEU A 46 7.98 5.62 -4.30
C LEU A 46 7.66 6.94 -5.03
N ILE A 47 7.50 8.05 -4.29
CA ILE A 47 7.35 9.40 -4.84
C ILE A 47 8.52 9.75 -5.76
N ASP A 48 9.74 9.58 -5.28
CA ASP A 48 10.96 9.95 -6.00
C ASP A 48 11.09 9.15 -7.29
N ALA A 49 10.82 7.83 -7.22
CA ALA A 49 10.85 6.97 -8.40
C ALA A 49 9.80 7.36 -9.45
N GLN A 50 8.58 7.71 -9.02
CA GLN A 50 7.51 8.13 -9.93
C GLN A 50 7.70 9.54 -10.49
N SER A 51 8.48 10.38 -9.82
CA SER A 51 8.75 11.76 -10.25
C SER A 51 9.85 11.85 -11.32
N ARG A 52 10.43 10.72 -11.76
CA ARG A 52 11.47 10.68 -12.80
C ARG A 52 10.89 11.02 -14.18
N ALA A 53 11.40 12.10 -14.80
CA ALA A 53 10.85 12.68 -16.03
C ALA A 53 10.74 11.72 -17.22
N ASP A 54 11.77 10.90 -17.49
CA ASP A 54 11.85 10.13 -18.74
C ASP A 54 11.65 8.61 -18.55
N ALA A 55 11.54 8.15 -17.31
CA ALA A 55 11.53 6.72 -16.98
C ALA A 55 10.86 6.40 -15.63
N ALA A 56 9.76 7.08 -15.30
CA ALA A 56 8.95 6.72 -14.15
C ALA A 56 8.51 5.24 -14.25
N PRO A 57 8.80 4.40 -13.23
CA PRO A 57 8.41 3.00 -13.27
C PRO A 57 6.92 2.86 -12.99
N GLN A 58 6.30 1.81 -13.54
CA GLN A 58 4.96 1.44 -13.14
C GLN A 58 4.99 0.85 -11.72
N ILE A 59 4.33 1.48 -10.77
CA ILE A 59 4.29 1.02 -9.38
C ILE A 59 2.93 0.40 -9.07
N THR A 60 2.93 -0.86 -8.64
CA THR A 60 1.78 -1.51 -8.00
C THR A 60 2.09 -1.71 -6.52
N ARG A 61 1.23 -1.18 -5.66
CA ARG A 61 1.32 -1.31 -4.21
C ARG A 61 0.12 -2.08 -3.69
N VAL A 62 0.35 -3.05 -2.82
CA VAL A 62 -0.70 -3.87 -2.19
C VAL A 62 -0.68 -3.67 -0.69
N LEU A 63 -1.81 -3.30 -0.12
CA LEU A 63 -2.00 -2.93 1.29
C LEU A 63 -3.19 -3.67 1.89
N LEU A 64 -3.37 -3.59 3.20
CA LEU A 64 -4.59 -4.09 3.85
C LEU A 64 -5.80 -3.17 3.55
N HIS A 65 -6.93 -3.75 3.15
CA HIS A 65 -8.22 -3.05 3.05
C HIS A 65 -8.86 -2.80 4.40
N ASN A 66 -8.74 -3.78 5.30
CA ASN A 66 -9.32 -3.76 6.63
C ASN A 66 -8.33 -4.35 7.65
N LEU A 67 -8.53 -4.00 8.91
CA LEU A 67 -7.71 -4.51 10.00
C LEU A 67 -8.03 -5.99 10.27
N PRO A 68 -7.01 -6.86 10.40
CA PRO A 68 -7.22 -8.25 10.78
C PRO A 68 -7.81 -8.39 12.19
N ALA A 69 -8.46 -9.52 12.46
CA ALA A 69 -9.06 -9.80 13.77
C ALA A 69 -8.04 -9.80 14.92
N ALA A 70 -6.77 -10.06 14.61
CA ALA A 70 -5.66 -10.02 15.56
C ALA A 70 -5.39 -8.63 16.17
N VAL A 71 -5.93 -7.54 15.59
CA VAL A 71 -5.71 -6.17 16.07
C VAL A 71 -6.36 -5.92 17.44
N GLY A 72 -7.43 -6.65 17.80
CA GLY A 72 -8.09 -6.51 19.10
C GLY A 72 -8.67 -5.12 19.39
N ASP A 73 -9.38 -4.97 20.50
CA ASP A 73 -10.05 -3.73 20.93
C ASP A 73 -9.34 -3.01 22.09
N GLY A 74 -8.21 -3.56 22.54
CA GLY A 74 -7.37 -2.99 23.59
C GLY A 74 -6.68 -1.67 23.17
N PRO A 75 -5.95 -1.03 24.10
CA PRO A 75 -5.25 0.23 23.83
C PRO A 75 -4.31 0.17 22.61
N GLU A 76 -3.60 -0.94 22.44
CA GLU A 76 -2.73 -1.18 21.30
C GLU A 76 -3.52 -1.31 19.99
N GLY A 77 -4.62 -2.08 20.00
CA GLY A 77 -5.52 -2.21 18.86
C GLY A 77 -6.11 -0.89 18.41
N LYS A 78 -6.53 -0.04 19.35
CA LYS A 78 -6.99 1.32 19.07
C LYS A 78 -5.91 2.20 18.44
N ALA A 79 -4.66 2.09 18.89
CA ALA A 79 -3.54 2.82 18.32
C ALA A 79 -3.21 2.34 16.89
N MET A 80 -3.25 1.02 16.67
CA MET A 80 -3.09 0.42 15.33
C MET A 80 -4.23 0.84 14.40
N ALA A 81 -5.47 0.90 14.89
CA ALA A 81 -6.61 1.33 14.10
C ALA A 81 -6.51 2.79 13.65
N ARG A 82 -6.08 3.69 14.55
CA ARG A 82 -5.80 5.08 14.19
C ARG A 82 -4.69 5.18 13.15
N SER A 83 -3.57 4.50 13.40
CA SER A 83 -2.40 4.45 12.51
C SER A 83 -2.76 3.91 11.12
N PHE A 84 -3.64 2.91 11.04
CA PHE A 84 -4.16 2.36 9.79
C PHE A 84 -5.05 3.35 9.03
N ALA A 85 -5.97 4.03 9.73
CA ALA A 85 -6.83 5.05 9.13
C ALA A 85 -6.02 6.24 8.59
N GLU A 86 -5.07 6.74 9.37
CA GLU A 86 -4.15 7.81 8.97
C GLU A 86 -3.34 7.43 7.73
N TRP A 87 -2.82 6.20 7.68
CA TRP A 87 -2.03 5.73 6.56
C TRP A 87 -2.86 5.60 5.28
N ASN A 88 -4.05 4.98 5.34
CA ASN A 88 -4.95 4.89 4.18
C ASN A 88 -5.36 6.27 3.67
N HIS A 89 -5.67 7.21 4.57
CA HIS A 89 -6.00 8.58 4.19
C HIS A 89 -4.83 9.27 3.46
N ARG A 90 -3.61 9.15 4.00
CA ARG A 90 -2.41 9.72 3.35
C ARG A 90 -2.19 9.15 1.95
N LEU A 91 -2.39 7.84 1.78
CA LEU A 91 -2.21 7.18 0.49
C LEU A 91 -3.28 7.55 -0.53
N ALA A 92 -4.52 7.75 -0.07
CA ALA A 92 -5.59 8.26 -0.90
C ALA A 92 -5.26 9.69 -1.36
N ALA A 93 -4.84 10.56 -0.44
CA ALA A 93 -4.40 11.92 -0.76
C ALA A 93 -3.21 11.91 -1.75
N TYR A 94 -2.25 11.01 -1.55
CA TYR A 94 -1.13 10.80 -2.44
C TYR A 94 -1.58 10.43 -3.87
N ALA A 95 -2.47 9.45 -4.00
CA ALA A 95 -3.03 9.05 -5.29
C ALA A 95 -3.85 10.16 -5.98
N ALA A 96 -4.47 11.06 -5.21
CA ALA A 96 -5.21 12.19 -5.73
C ALA A 96 -4.30 13.37 -6.16
N LEU A 97 -3.17 13.58 -5.47
CA LEU A 97 -2.29 14.73 -5.67
C LEU A 97 -1.17 14.49 -6.69
N LEU A 98 -0.74 13.24 -6.89
CA LEU A 98 0.32 12.93 -7.85
C LEU A 98 -0.18 12.70 -9.29
N SER A 99 0.63 13.19 -10.23
CA SER A 99 0.42 13.25 -11.68
C SER A 99 0.30 11.88 -12.38
N VAL A 100 -0.28 11.94 -13.58
CA VAL A 100 -0.71 10.82 -14.43
C VAL A 100 0.46 10.06 -15.09
N PRO A 101 0.42 8.70 -15.15
CA PRO A 101 -0.56 7.84 -14.49
C PRO A 101 -0.23 7.66 -13.00
N PRO A 102 -1.24 7.67 -12.11
CA PRO A 102 -1.02 7.52 -10.69
C PRO A 102 -0.48 6.11 -10.35
N PRO A 103 0.23 5.96 -9.21
CA PRO A 103 0.54 4.65 -8.66
C PRO A 103 -0.72 3.81 -8.52
N ARG A 104 -0.64 2.55 -8.92
CA ARG A 104 -1.73 1.60 -8.68
C ARG A 104 -1.64 1.13 -7.23
N VAL A 105 -2.61 1.49 -6.40
CA VAL A 105 -2.71 1.02 -5.02
C VAL A 105 -3.92 0.11 -4.89
N GLU A 106 -3.67 -1.13 -4.47
CA GLU A 106 -4.66 -2.18 -4.31
C GLU A 106 -4.76 -2.55 -2.83
N ARG A 107 -5.98 -2.64 -2.32
CA ARG A 107 -6.26 -3.00 -0.93
C ARG A 107 -6.79 -4.43 -0.88
N LEU A 108 -6.00 -5.33 -0.31
CA LEU A 108 -6.34 -6.73 -0.06
C LEU A 108 -7.42 -6.84 1.01
N ILE A 109 -8.55 -7.43 0.65
CA ILE A 109 -9.64 -7.73 1.58
C ILE A 109 -9.22 -8.90 2.46
N ILE A 110 -9.35 -8.73 3.77
CA ILE A 110 -9.13 -9.77 4.77
C ILE A 110 -10.49 -10.20 5.31
N GLU A 111 -10.79 -11.49 5.26
CA GLU A 111 -12.09 -11.98 5.69
C GLU A 111 -12.30 -11.78 7.21
N GLY A 112 -13.56 -11.59 7.61
CA GLY A 112 -13.96 -11.34 9.00
C GLY A 112 -13.71 -12.55 9.91
N GLY A 113 -12.47 -12.73 10.33
CA GLY A 113 -12.02 -13.87 11.13
C GLY A 113 -10.56 -14.23 10.90
N GLU A 114 -9.97 -13.75 9.81
CA GLU A 114 -8.55 -13.96 9.54
C GLU A 114 -7.66 -13.14 10.49
N ALA A 115 -6.60 -13.77 10.97
CA ALA A 115 -5.63 -13.15 11.86
C ALA A 115 -4.61 -12.25 11.12
N GLY A 116 -4.55 -12.33 9.78
CA GLY A 116 -3.64 -11.56 8.95
C GLY A 116 -3.80 -11.87 7.47
N ALA A 117 -3.03 -11.17 6.64
CA ALA A 117 -3.02 -11.39 5.20
C ALA A 117 -2.34 -12.70 4.78
N SER A 118 -2.86 -13.28 3.70
CA SER A 118 -2.24 -14.41 2.99
C SER A 118 -0.98 -14.02 2.20
N LEU A 119 -0.81 -12.72 1.91
CA LEU A 119 0.32 -12.20 1.15
C LEU A 119 1.48 -11.76 2.07
N PRO A 120 2.67 -12.37 1.93
CA PRO A 120 3.84 -11.95 2.67
C PRO A 120 4.42 -10.66 2.08
N ASP A 121 4.82 -9.76 2.98
CA ASP A 121 5.54 -8.52 2.68
C ASP A 121 6.70 -8.71 1.69
N MET A 122 6.77 -7.87 0.66
CA MET A 122 7.82 -7.89 -0.36
C MET A 122 7.99 -6.56 -1.10
N VAL A 123 9.16 -6.41 -1.71
CA VAL A 123 9.40 -5.52 -2.84
C VAL A 123 10.02 -6.35 -3.94
N ASP A 124 9.49 -6.23 -5.15
CA ASP A 124 10.10 -6.76 -6.35
C ASP A 124 10.16 -5.68 -7.44
N VAL A 125 11.16 -5.78 -8.30
CA VAL A 125 11.42 -4.83 -9.38
C VAL A 125 11.63 -5.58 -10.69
N LEU A 126 11.14 -4.98 -11.77
CA LEU A 126 11.29 -5.44 -13.14
C LEU A 126 12.43 -4.66 -13.80
N VAL A 127 13.52 -5.36 -14.12
CA VAL A 127 14.68 -4.83 -14.85
C VAL A 127 14.93 -5.72 -16.06
N ASP A 128 15.14 -5.13 -17.23
CA ASP A 128 15.40 -5.85 -18.49
C ASP A 128 14.39 -6.96 -18.81
N GLY A 129 13.12 -6.76 -18.44
CA GLY A 129 12.03 -7.71 -18.67
C GLY A 129 11.94 -8.86 -17.68
N CYS A 130 12.79 -8.88 -16.65
CA CYS A 130 12.81 -9.92 -15.61
C CYS A 130 12.48 -9.35 -14.22
N TRP A 131 11.49 -9.94 -13.56
CA TRP A 131 11.24 -9.72 -12.14
C TRP A 131 12.37 -10.36 -11.33
N SER A 132 12.73 -9.75 -10.19
CA SER A 132 13.78 -10.31 -9.34
C SER A 132 13.34 -11.60 -8.65
N ASP A 133 12.03 -11.76 -8.43
CA ASP A 133 11.38 -13.00 -7.96
C ASP A 133 10.08 -13.23 -8.75
N ALA A 134 10.22 -13.70 -10.00
CA ALA A 134 9.09 -13.90 -10.90
C ALA A 134 7.96 -14.79 -10.33
N PRO A 135 8.22 -15.98 -9.74
CA PRO A 135 7.14 -16.83 -9.22
C PRO A 135 6.31 -16.14 -8.12
N ARG A 136 6.99 -15.39 -7.24
CA ARG A 136 6.32 -14.68 -6.15
C ARG A 136 5.51 -13.49 -6.68
N THR A 137 6.08 -12.72 -7.59
CA THR A 137 5.41 -11.58 -8.22
C THR A 137 4.18 -12.01 -9.02
N GLU A 138 4.27 -13.07 -9.82
CA GLU A 138 3.14 -13.63 -10.56
C GLU A 138 1.99 -14.08 -9.63
N THR A 139 2.33 -14.62 -8.45
CA THR A 139 1.33 -15.00 -7.45
C THR A 139 0.56 -13.79 -6.93
N VAL A 140 1.26 -12.70 -6.58
CA VAL A 140 0.62 -11.46 -6.12
C VAL A 140 -0.20 -10.80 -7.22
N LEU A 141 0.34 -10.69 -8.43
CA LEU A 141 -0.36 -10.05 -9.56
C LEU A 141 -1.64 -10.81 -9.92
N ARG A 142 -1.63 -12.14 -9.83
CA ARG A 142 -2.84 -12.97 -10.02
C ARG A 142 -3.89 -12.69 -8.96
N ILE A 143 -3.50 -12.56 -7.69
CA ILE A 143 -4.41 -12.18 -6.59
C ILE A 143 -5.01 -10.80 -6.85
N VAL A 144 -4.18 -9.83 -7.21
CA VAL A 144 -4.60 -8.46 -7.56
C VAL A 144 -5.53 -8.41 -8.78
N SER A 145 -5.39 -9.35 -9.72
CA SER A 145 -6.29 -9.45 -10.89
C SER A 145 -7.59 -10.23 -10.61
N SER A 146 -7.71 -10.85 -9.43
CA SER A 146 -8.85 -11.71 -9.10
C SER A 146 -10.03 -10.87 -8.60
N PRO A 147 -11.23 -10.98 -9.22
CA PRO A 147 -12.40 -10.20 -8.81
C PRO A 147 -12.76 -10.43 -7.34
N GLY A 148 -13.04 -9.35 -6.61
CA GLY A 148 -13.51 -9.42 -5.22
C GLY A 148 -12.43 -9.71 -4.17
N VAL A 149 -11.15 -9.87 -4.56
CA VAL A 149 -10.05 -10.12 -3.61
C VAL A 149 -9.35 -8.82 -3.20
N THR A 150 -9.28 -7.86 -4.11
CA THR A 150 -8.72 -6.54 -3.85
C THR A 150 -9.69 -5.44 -4.25
N THR A 151 -9.53 -4.27 -3.65
CA THR A 151 -10.23 -3.05 -4.03
C THR A 151 -9.21 -1.97 -4.37
N PRO A 152 -9.33 -1.29 -5.52
CA PRO A 152 -8.43 -0.20 -5.82
C PRO A 152 -8.66 0.93 -4.81
N LEU A 153 -7.57 1.58 -4.41
CA LEU A 153 -7.64 2.85 -3.69
C LEU A 153 -7.63 3.98 -4.72
N THR A 154 -8.64 4.84 -4.62
CA THR A 154 -8.98 5.85 -5.62
C THR A 154 -9.07 7.23 -4.97
N SER A 155 -9.16 8.28 -5.78
CA SER A 155 -9.40 9.64 -5.27
C SER A 155 -10.74 9.78 -4.52
N TYR A 156 -11.72 8.91 -4.77
CA TYR A 156 -12.98 8.88 -4.02
C TYR A 156 -12.81 8.44 -2.56
N ASP A 157 -11.70 7.75 -2.24
CA ASP A 157 -11.36 7.40 -0.86
C ASP A 157 -10.80 8.60 -0.08
N VAL A 158 -10.63 9.76 -0.72
CA VAL A 158 -10.25 11.02 -0.07
C VAL A 158 -11.47 11.89 0.17
N ASN A 159 -11.82 12.08 1.43
CA ASN A 159 -12.59 13.27 1.81
C ASN A 159 -11.63 14.46 1.91
N LEU A 160 -11.47 15.20 0.80
CA LEU A 160 -10.62 16.41 0.75
C LEU A 160 -11.20 17.57 1.58
N ASP A 161 -12.44 17.46 2.03
CA ASP A 161 -13.05 18.42 2.98
C ASP A 161 -12.61 18.16 4.44
N GLY A 162 -11.73 17.16 4.66
CA GLY A 162 -11.11 16.85 5.95
C GLY A 162 -12.02 16.05 6.89
N PRO A 163 -11.52 15.62 8.05
CA PRO A 163 -12.24 14.75 8.98
C PRO A 163 -13.41 15.44 9.74
N PHE A 164 -13.78 16.65 9.35
CA PHE A 164 -14.78 17.50 10.04
C PHE A 164 -15.83 18.12 9.10
N SER A 165 -15.89 17.73 7.83
CA SER A 165 -16.98 18.17 6.96
C SER A 165 -18.14 17.19 7.06
N ASP A 166 -19.26 17.71 7.57
CA ASP A 166 -20.54 17.05 7.78
C ASP A 166 -21.02 16.26 6.54
N ALA A 167 -21.57 15.08 6.83
CA ALA A 167 -22.61 14.37 6.09
C ALA A 167 -22.30 13.87 4.66
N ASP A 168 -22.18 12.53 4.53
CA ASP A 168 -22.80 11.83 3.42
C ASP A 168 -24.22 11.40 3.86
N PRO A 169 -25.30 12.01 3.34
CA PRO A 169 -26.68 11.66 3.69
C PRO A 169 -27.20 10.40 2.96
N SER A 170 -26.35 9.62 2.27
CA SER A 170 -26.83 8.53 1.42
C SER A 170 -26.98 7.15 2.10
N VAL A 171 -26.73 7.01 3.41
CA VAL A 171 -27.01 5.77 4.17
C VAL A 171 -28.34 5.86 4.93
N HIS A 172 -29.41 6.24 4.23
CA HIS A 172 -30.79 5.90 4.60
C HIS A 172 -31.61 5.72 3.32
N MET A 173 -31.56 4.51 2.76
CA MET A 173 -32.63 3.98 1.92
C MET A 173 -32.88 2.53 2.28
#